data_AF-A0A540W0B5-F1
#
_entry.id   AF-A0A540W0B5-F1
#
_cell.length_a   1.000
_cell.length_b   1.000
_cell.length_c   1.000
_cell.angle_alpha   90.00
_cell.angle_beta   90.00
_cell.angle_gamma   90.00
#
_symmetry.space_group_name_H-M   'P 1'
#
loop_
_entity.id
_entity.type
_entity.pdbx_description
1 polymer ?
#
loop_
_entity_poly.entity_id
_entity_poly.type
_entity_poly.pdbx_seq_one_letter_code
_entity_poly.pdbx_strand_id
1 'polypeptide(L)'
;MEDITVVVAELLEQLASARDVAPDAEPSQIIVSSLDQMRFLVGLEERLDVMLDIGDVLPFDLSGRDALVASVRELLAESGVLS
;
A
#
# COMPACT_ATOMS: atom_id res chain seq x y z
N MET A 1 6.28 -0.21 -16.42
CA MET A 1 6.31 -0.48 -14.98
C MET A 1 5.80 0.79 -14.33
N GLU A 2 4.60 0.74 -13.77
CA GLU A 2 4.01 1.89 -13.09
C GLU A 2 4.91 2.29 -11.92
N ASP A 3 5.05 3.59 -11.63
CA ASP A 3 5.86 4.01 -10.51
C ASP A 3 5.12 3.62 -9.21
N ILE A 4 5.71 2.72 -8.42
CA ILE A 4 5.16 2.25 -7.14
C ILE A 4 4.78 3.43 -6.24
N THR A 5 5.53 4.53 -6.33
CA THR A 5 5.24 5.77 -5.59
C THR A 5 3.90 6.37 -5.99
N VAL A 6 3.57 6.38 -7.28
CA VAL A 6 2.29 6.88 -7.81
C VAL A 6 1.16 5.94 -7.39
N VAL A 7 1.34 4.63 -7.55
CA VAL A 7 0.35 3.63 -7.16
C VAL A 7 0.00 3.74 -5.67
N VAL A 8 1.02 3.83 -4.81
CA VAL A 8 0.83 3.99 -3.36
C VAL A 8 0.12 5.31 -3.04
N ALA A 9 0.48 6.40 -3.70
CA ALA A 9 -0.15 7.71 -3.49
C ALA A 9 -1.64 7.69 -3.86
N GLU A 10 -1.99 7.13 -5.02
CA GLU A 10 -3.39 7.00 -5.46
C GLU A 10 -4.21 6.11 -4.52
N LEU A 11 -3.62 5.01 -4.04
CA LEU A 11 -4.28 4.12 -3.09
C LEU A 11 -4.51 4.81 -1.75
N LEU A 12 -3.54 5.56 -1.25
CA LEU A 12 -3.71 6.36 -0.04
C LEU A 12 -4.80 7.42 -0.21
N GLU A 13 -4.86 8.10 -1.35
CA GLU A 13 -5.91 9.08 -1.64
C GLU A 13 -7.29 8.43 -1.69
N GLN A 14 -7.42 7.27 -2.33
CA GLN A 14 -8.66 6.50 -2.38
C GLN A 14 -9.11 6.06 -0.99
N LEU A 15 -8.19 5.55 -0.17
CA LEU A 15 -8.48 5.15 1.21
C LEU A 15 -8.82 6.35 2.10
N ALA A 16 -8.12 7.47 1.92
CA ALA A 16 -8.38 8.71 2.63
C ALA A 16 -9.79 9.23 2.34
N SER A 17 -10.18 9.26 1.05
CA SER A 17 -11.52 9.64 0.62
C SER A 17 -12.60 8.72 1.18
N ALA A 18 -12.39 7.40 1.16
CA ALA A 18 -13.34 6.44 1.72
C ALA A 18 -13.54 6.60 3.24
N ARG A 19 -12.57 7.21 3.93
CA ARG A 19 -12.58 7.42 5.38
C ARG A 19 -12.88 8.86 5.80
N ASP A 20 -13.08 9.76 4.85
CA ASP A 20 -13.27 11.19 5.10
C ASP A 20 -12.10 11.81 5.89
N VAL A 21 -10.87 11.42 5.53
CA VAL A 21 -9.63 12.02 6.06
C VAL A 21 -8.88 12.76 4.96
N ALA A 22 -8.00 13.68 5.35
CA ALA A 22 -7.23 14.46 4.39
C ALA A 22 -6.29 13.56 3.57
N PRO A 23 -6.16 13.78 2.24
CA PRO A 23 -5.32 12.95 1.37
C PRO A 23 -3.81 13.08 1.67
N ASP A 24 -3.41 14.18 2.30
CA ASP A 24 -2.06 14.45 2.77
C ASP A 24 -1.79 13.94 4.19
N ALA A 25 -2.79 13.36 4.88
CA ALA A 25 -2.64 12.76 6.20
C ALA A 25 -1.60 11.63 6.19
N GLU A 26 -1.03 11.34 7.38
CA GLU A 26 -0.04 10.27 7.50
C GLU A 26 -0.65 8.90 7.17
N PRO A 27 0.12 7.94 6.60
CA PRO A 27 -0.38 6.61 6.30
C PRO A 27 -0.99 5.91 7.52
N SER A 28 -0.43 6.13 8.72
CA SER A 28 -0.96 5.61 9.99
C SER A 28 -2.33 6.17 10.37
N GLN A 29 -2.73 7.31 9.81
CA GLN A 29 -4.07 7.88 9.99
C GLN A 29 -5.06 7.40 8.92
N ILE A 30 -4.56 6.96 7.75
CA ILE A 30 -5.35 6.46 6.61
C ILE A 30 -5.56 4.94 6.70
N ILE A 31 -4.57 4.18 7.15
CA ILE A 31 -4.60 2.72 7.28
C ILE A 31 -4.59 2.39 8.77
N VAL A 32 -5.77 2.37 9.40
CA VAL A 32 -5.88 2.18 10.87
C VAL A 32 -6.43 0.81 11.24
N SER A 33 -6.97 0.07 10.28
CA SER A 33 -7.62 -1.21 10.50
C SER A 33 -7.08 -2.29 9.57
N SER A 34 -7.23 -3.55 9.97
CA SER A 34 -6.91 -4.70 9.10
C SER A 34 -7.74 -4.69 7.81
N LEU A 35 -8.94 -4.10 7.83
CA LEU A 35 -9.76 -3.92 6.63
C LEU A 35 -9.11 -2.93 5.66
N ASP A 36 -8.54 -1.83 6.16
CA ASP A 36 -7.84 -0.85 5.32
C ASP A 36 -6.56 -1.44 4.76
N GLN A 37 -5.83 -2.24 5.55
CA GLN A 37 -4.67 -2.98 5.07
C GLN A 37 -5.03 -3.96 3.94
N MET A 38 -6.11 -4.74 4.10
CA MET A 38 -6.58 -5.63 3.02
C MET A 38 -7.01 -4.85 1.77
N ARG A 39 -7.72 -3.73 1.93
CA ARG A 39 -8.11 -2.87 0.79
C ARG A 39 -6.89 -2.29 0.07
N PHE A 40 -5.87 -1.88 0.83
CA PHE A 40 -4.62 -1.40 0.29
C PHE A 40 -3.89 -2.49 -0.50
N LEU A 41 -3.78 -3.70 0.06
CA LEU A 41 -3.16 -4.86 -0.60
C LEU A 41 -3.86 -5.24 -1.90
N VAL A 42 -5.17 -5.43 -1.86
CA VAL A 42 -5.96 -5.76 -3.06
C VAL A 42 -5.81 -4.67 -4.12
N GLY A 43 -5.81 -3.39 -3.71
CA GLY A 43 -5.59 -2.29 -4.63
C GLY A 43 -4.18 -2.24 -5.24
N LEU A 44 -3.15 -2.72 -4.53
CA LEU A 44 -1.80 -2.90 -5.07
C LEU A 44 -1.78 -4.03 -6.10
N GLU A 45 -2.38 -5.17 -5.79
CA GLU A 45 -2.49 -6.32 -6.70
C GLU A 45 -3.18 -5.95 -8.02
N GLU A 46 -4.32 -5.25 -7.93
CA GLU A 46 -5.10 -4.82 -9.10
C GLU A 46 -4.34 -3.81 -9.97
N ARG A 47 -3.67 -2.81 -9.38
CA ARG A 47 -2.95 -1.78 -10.14
C ARG A 47 -1.64 -2.29 -10.73
N LEU A 48 -0.93 -3.16 -10.00
CA LEU A 48 0.35 -3.69 -10.43
C LEU A 48 0.22 -4.96 -11.28
N ASP A 49 -0.99 -5.52 -11.39
CA ASP A 49 -1.29 -6.80 -12.06
C ASP A 49 -0.44 -7.95 -11.51
N VAL A 50 -0.44 -8.07 -10.17
CA VAL A 50 0.36 -9.06 -9.42
C VAL A 50 -0.51 -9.82 -8.43
N MET A 51 -0.08 -11.03 -8.06
CA MET A 51 -0.63 -11.77 -6.93
C MET A 51 0.39 -11.77 -5.81
N LEU A 52 0.03 -11.14 -4.69
CA LEU A 52 0.86 -11.07 -3.49
C LEU A 52 0.36 -12.15 -2.52
N ASP A 53 1.28 -12.96 -1.98
CA ASP A 53 0.88 -13.96 -0.99
C ASP A 53 0.59 -13.27 0.35
N ILE A 54 -0.71 -13.13 0.66
CA ILE A 54 -1.21 -12.46 1.87
C ILE A 54 -0.78 -13.20 3.15
N GLY A 55 -0.38 -14.48 3.04
CA GLY A 55 0.03 -15.32 4.17
C GLY A 55 1.25 -14.82 4.94
N ASP A 56 2.15 -14.08 4.27
CA ASP A 56 3.41 -13.58 4.84
C ASP A 56 3.48 -12.04 4.90
N VAL A 57 2.36 -11.33 4.69
CA VAL A 57 2.36 -9.86 4.68
C VAL A 57 2.65 -9.31 6.07
N LEU A 58 3.89 -8.88 6.26
CA LEU A 58 4.33 -8.05 7.38
C LEU A 58 3.49 -6.75 7.40
N PRO A 59 3.21 -6.18 8.59
CA PRO A 59 2.56 -4.88 8.65
C PRO A 59 3.42 -3.85 7.93
N PHE A 60 2.82 -3.14 6.95
CA PHE A 60 3.49 -2.03 6.29
C PHE A 60 4.02 -1.01 7.29
N ASP A 61 5.18 -0.42 6.99
CA ASP A 61 5.65 0.71 7.77
C ASP A 61 4.80 1.95 7.45
N LEU A 62 3.92 2.30 8.37
CA LEU A 62 3.00 3.44 8.27
C LEU A 62 3.56 4.73 8.89
N SER A 63 4.85 4.74 9.26
CA SER A 63 5.50 5.92 9.86
C SER A 63 5.64 7.11 8.92
N GLY A 64 5.51 6.87 7.60
CA GLY A 64 5.50 7.91 6.58
C GLY A 64 5.30 7.32 5.18
N ARG A 65 5.03 8.19 4.19
CA ARG A 65 4.81 7.77 2.80
C ARG A 65 6.02 7.04 2.20
N ASP A 66 7.22 7.56 2.45
CA ASP A 66 8.45 6.95 1.93
C ASP A 66 8.71 5.57 2.55
N ALA A 67 8.41 5.42 3.85
CA ALA A 67 8.52 4.15 4.55
C ALA A 67 7.51 3.12 4.01
N LEU A 68 6.27 3.55 3.77
CA LEU A 68 5.25 2.71 3.14
C LEU A 68 5.68 2.26 1.75
N VAL A 69 6.19 3.19 0.92
CA VAL A 69 6.70 2.86 -0.42
C VAL A 69 7.87 1.87 -0.32
N ALA A 70 8.77 2.02 0.65
CA ALA A 70 9.85 1.07 0.89
C ALA A 70 9.30 -0.32 1.27
N SER A 71 8.35 -0.42 2.20
CA SER A 71 7.71 -1.69 2.56
C SER A 71 7.01 -2.36 1.38
N VAL A 72 6.33 -1.58 0.52
CA VAL A 72 5.70 -2.12 -0.70
C VAL A 72 6.74 -2.64 -1.68
N ARG A 73 7.88 -1.93 -1.85
CA ARG A 73 8.99 -2.38 -2.69
C ARG A 73 9.61 -3.67 -2.17
N GLU A 74 9.83 -3.77 -0.87
CA GLU A 74 10.34 -5.00 -0.24
C GLU A 74 9.38 -6.16 -0.47
N LEU A 75 8.08 -5.96 -0.22
CA LEU A 75 7.05 -6.98 -0.46
C LEU A 75 7.05 -7.48 -1.91
N LEU A 76 7.14 -6.56 -2.89
CA LEU A 76 7.17 -6.90 -4.31
C LEU A 76 8.47 -7.65 -4.71
N ALA A 77 9.58 -7.33 -4.06
CA ALA A 77 10.85 -8.03 -4.25
C ALA A 77 10.79 -9.46 -3.68
N GLU A 78 10.23 -9.62 -2.48
CA GLU A 78 10.03 -10.94 -1.85
C GLU A 78 9.04 -11.82 -2.64
N SER A 79 8.02 -11.21 -3.23
CA SER A 79 7.04 -11.88 -4.08
C SER A 79 7.60 -12.29 -5.45
N GLY A 80 8.84 -11.92 -5.78
CA GLY A 80 9.48 -12.24 -7.07
C GLY A 80 8.97 -11.41 -8.25
N VAL A 81 8.19 -10.34 -8.00
CA VAL A 81 7.66 -9.43 -9.02
C VAL A 81 8.77 -8.48 -9.51
N LEU A 82 9.61 -8.00 -8.60
CA LEU A 82 10.78 -7.19 -8.91
C LEU A 82 12.03 -8.09 -9.05
N SER A 83 12.15 -8.82 -10.17
CA SER A 83 13.38 -9.50 -10.59
C SER A 83 14.10 -8.76 -11.71
#